data_AF-U4TWE2-F1
#
_entry.id   AF-U4TWE2-F1
#
_cell.length_a   1.000
_cell.length_b   1.000
_cell.length_c   1.000
_cell.angle_alpha   90.00
_cell.angle_beta   90.00
_cell.angle_gamma   90.00
#
_symmetry.space_group_name_H-M   'P 1'
#
loop_
_entity.id
_entity.type
_entity.pdbx_description
1 polymer ?
#
loop_
_entity_poly.entity_id
_entity_poly.type
_entity_poly.pdbx_seq_one_letter_code
_entity_poly.pdbx_strand_id
1 'polypeptide(L)'
;AKEEKDKERQAKAEASLKRREEEVQRTLATHMRDREKEREQHKRDEARQHFNALLVDLVRNSELSWKEVKRILRKDHRWDLAESLPRDQKEKLFNEHVEALLKKKRQSFREMLDETSEVNLVSNWKEIKKLIRDDPRYTKFSSSERCEREFKDYLKDKLLTAKNQFKELLQETKLITHKSLTLLRENQNHMQEIEDILKNDKRFLILDHIPQERTQLILNYLEELDRRGPPPPPTATEPNRRAK
;
A
#
# COMPACT_ATOMS: atom_id res chain seq x y z
N ALA A 1 -47.32 -20.63 -58.98
CA ALA A 1 -45.99 -21.27 -59.04
C ALA A 1 -44.82 -20.28 -59.26
N LYS A 2 -44.69 -19.62 -60.43
CA LYS A 2 -43.55 -18.71 -60.70
C LYS A 2 -43.68 -17.35 -59.98
N GLU A 3 -44.85 -16.70 -60.09
CA GLU A 3 -45.15 -15.46 -59.36
C GLU A 3 -45.08 -15.60 -57.83
N GLU A 4 -45.46 -16.78 -57.32
CA GLU A 4 -45.45 -17.08 -55.89
C GLU A 4 -44.02 -17.22 -55.35
N LYS A 5 -43.12 -17.85 -56.12
CA LYS A 5 -41.68 -17.90 -55.84
C LYS A 5 -41.03 -16.52 -55.91
N ASP A 6 -41.45 -15.66 -56.83
CA ASP A 6 -40.89 -14.31 -56.97
C ASP A 6 -41.35 -13.39 -55.83
N LYS A 7 -42.62 -13.50 -55.40
CA LYS A 7 -43.13 -12.83 -54.18
C LYS A 7 -42.40 -13.31 -52.92
N GLU A 8 -42.14 -14.62 -52.80
CA GLU A 8 -41.39 -15.17 -51.65
C GLU A 8 -39.93 -14.68 -51.63
N ARG A 9 -39.28 -14.56 -52.80
CA ARG A 9 -37.94 -13.98 -52.92
C ARG A 9 -37.91 -12.49 -52.56
N GLN A 10 -38.89 -11.71 -53.02
CA GLN A 10 -39.02 -10.30 -52.67
C GLN A 10 -39.27 -10.11 -51.17
N ALA A 11 -40.17 -10.88 -50.57
CA ALA A 11 -40.45 -10.83 -49.13
C ALA A 11 -39.22 -11.21 -48.29
N LYS A 12 -38.44 -12.21 -48.72
CA LYS A 12 -37.16 -12.56 -48.07
C LYS A 12 -36.11 -11.45 -48.21
N ALA A 13 -36.02 -10.81 -49.37
CA ALA A 13 -35.11 -9.69 -49.59
C ALA A 13 -35.49 -8.47 -48.75
N GLU A 14 -36.78 -8.14 -48.67
CA GLU A 14 -37.31 -7.05 -47.83
C GLU A 14 -37.11 -7.34 -46.33
N ALA A 15 -37.38 -8.57 -45.89
CA ALA A 15 -37.12 -8.97 -44.50
C ALA A 15 -35.63 -8.93 -44.15
N SER A 16 -34.75 -9.27 -45.10
CA SER A 16 -33.30 -9.18 -44.95
C SER A 16 -32.82 -7.72 -44.85
N LEU A 17 -33.34 -6.84 -45.72
CA LEU A 17 -33.04 -5.41 -45.69
C LEU A 17 -33.52 -4.77 -44.38
N LYS A 18 -34.77 -5.05 -43.98
CA LYS A 18 -35.33 -4.57 -42.71
C LYS A 18 -34.52 -5.06 -41.51
N ARG A 19 -34.08 -6.33 -41.49
CA ARG A 19 -33.22 -6.86 -40.42
C ARG A 19 -31.88 -6.12 -40.35
N ARG A 20 -31.27 -5.83 -41.50
CA ARG A 20 -30.02 -5.06 -41.56
C ARG A 20 -30.20 -3.61 -41.11
N GLU A 21 -31.28 -2.96 -41.52
CA GLU A 21 -31.61 -1.61 -41.07
C GLU A 21 -31.83 -1.58 -39.55
N GLU A 22 -32.56 -2.54 -38.99
CA GLU A 22 -32.74 -2.66 -37.54
C GLU A 22 -31.40 -2.88 -36.81
N GLU A 23 -30.48 -3.66 -37.37
CA GLU A 23 -29.15 -3.88 -36.80
C GLU A 23 -28.29 -2.62 -36.84
N VAL A 24 -28.31 -1.88 -37.96
CA VAL A 24 -27.64 -0.57 -38.08
C VAL A 24 -28.22 0.43 -37.09
N GLN A 25 -29.55 0.49 -36.94
CA GLN A 25 -30.20 1.37 -35.97
C GLN A 25 -29.82 1.01 -34.52
N ARG A 26 -29.74 -0.30 -34.19
CA ARG A 26 -29.32 -0.77 -32.85
C ARG A 26 -27.85 -0.43 -32.55
N THR A 27 -26.97 -0.62 -33.52
CA THR A 27 -25.54 -0.30 -33.36
C THR A 27 -25.33 1.21 -33.22
N LEU A 28 -25.97 2.02 -34.06
CA LEU A 28 -25.94 3.48 -33.95
C LEU A 28 -26.49 3.96 -32.59
N ALA A 29 -27.63 3.43 -32.15
CA ALA A 29 -28.20 3.78 -30.84
C ALA A 29 -27.29 3.40 -29.66
N THR A 30 -26.54 2.31 -29.77
CA THR A 30 -25.54 1.92 -28.76
C THR A 30 -24.35 2.87 -28.79
N HIS A 31 -23.74 3.10 -29.95
CA HIS A 31 -22.63 4.05 -30.10
C HIS A 31 -22.99 5.46 -29.62
N MET A 32 -24.21 5.94 -29.92
CA MET A 32 -24.67 7.25 -29.47
C MET A 32 -24.81 7.31 -27.94
N ARG A 33 -25.33 6.25 -27.31
CA ARG A 33 -25.43 6.16 -25.84
C ARG A 33 -24.06 6.11 -25.19
N ASP A 34 -23.12 5.36 -25.74
CA ASP A 34 -21.78 5.23 -25.18
C ASP A 34 -20.99 6.53 -25.31
N ARG A 35 -21.08 7.20 -26.47
CA ARG A 35 -20.49 8.53 -26.68
C ARG A 35 -21.06 9.58 -25.71
N GLU A 36 -22.35 9.51 -25.41
CA GLU A 36 -22.96 10.43 -24.44
C GLU A 36 -22.49 10.14 -23.01
N LYS A 37 -22.38 8.87 -22.63
CA LYS A 37 -21.79 8.48 -21.34
C LYS A 37 -20.35 8.96 -21.21
N GLU A 38 -19.54 8.81 -22.26
CA GLU A 38 -18.15 9.29 -22.28
C GLU A 38 -18.08 10.80 -22.10
N ARG A 39 -18.92 11.56 -22.81
CA ARG A 39 -18.98 13.01 -22.65
C ARG A 39 -19.36 13.43 -21.24
N GLU A 40 -20.37 12.81 -20.66
CA GLU A 40 -20.78 13.10 -19.28
C GLU A 40 -19.71 12.68 -18.26
N GLN A 41 -18.99 11.59 -18.52
CA GLN A 41 -17.86 11.16 -17.70
C GLN A 41 -16.71 12.17 -17.77
N HIS A 42 -16.33 12.64 -18.96
CA HIS A 42 -15.30 13.65 -19.12
C HIS A 42 -15.63 14.96 -18.40
N LYS A 43 -16.88 15.43 -18.49
CA LYS A 43 -17.32 16.62 -17.73
C LYS A 43 -17.21 16.42 -16.22
N ARG A 44 -17.55 15.23 -15.71
CA ARG A 44 -17.40 14.91 -14.28
C ARG A 44 -15.94 14.83 -13.86
N ASP A 45 -15.09 14.24 -14.68
CA ASP A 45 -13.66 14.12 -14.40
C ASP A 45 -12.97 15.49 -14.42
N GLU A 46 -13.34 16.37 -15.36
CA GLU A 46 -12.89 17.76 -15.41
C GLU A 46 -13.30 18.52 -14.15
N ALA A 47 -14.57 18.44 -13.74
CA ALA A 47 -15.04 19.05 -12.50
C ALA A 47 -14.31 18.51 -11.27
N ARG A 48 -14.03 17.20 -11.23
CA ARG A 48 -13.22 16.55 -10.17
C ARG A 48 -11.79 17.08 -10.16
N GLN A 49 -11.16 17.24 -11.32
CA GLN A 49 -9.80 17.78 -11.44
C GLN A 49 -9.74 19.23 -10.96
N HIS A 50 -10.68 20.08 -11.37
CA HIS A 50 -10.77 21.46 -10.88
C HIS A 50 -10.96 21.52 -9.36
N PHE A 51 -11.84 20.68 -8.82
CA PHE A 51 -12.05 20.61 -7.37
C PHE A 51 -10.79 20.15 -6.62
N ASN A 52 -10.10 19.13 -7.12
CA ASN A 52 -8.84 18.66 -6.54
C ASN A 52 -7.74 19.72 -6.60
N ALA A 53 -7.61 20.44 -7.71
CA ALA A 53 -6.65 21.55 -7.82
C ALA A 53 -6.95 22.64 -6.78
N LEU A 54 -8.22 22.98 -6.61
CA LEU A 54 -8.66 23.94 -5.60
C LEU A 54 -8.31 23.48 -4.16
N LEU A 55 -8.50 22.18 -3.87
CA LEU A 55 -8.10 21.59 -2.59
C LEU A 55 -6.59 21.66 -2.36
N VAL A 56 -5.78 21.34 -3.37
CA VAL A 56 -4.31 21.40 -3.28
C VAL A 56 -3.82 22.82 -2.99
N ASP A 57 -4.42 23.82 -3.63
CA ASP A 57 -3.98 25.21 -3.48
C ASP A 57 -4.37 25.81 -2.12
N LEU A 58 -5.63 25.60 -1.71
CA LEU A 58 -6.22 26.27 -0.55
C LEU A 58 -6.22 25.46 0.74
N VAL A 59 -6.13 24.12 0.65
CA VAL A 59 -6.21 23.22 1.81
C VAL A 59 -4.85 22.58 2.04
N ARG A 60 -3.99 23.29 2.77
CA ARG A 60 -2.69 22.79 3.22
C ARG A 60 -2.70 22.27 4.66
N ASN A 61 -3.70 22.70 5.44
CA ASN A 61 -3.87 22.31 6.83
C ASN A 61 -4.88 21.15 6.91
N SER A 62 -4.40 19.98 7.38
CA SER A 62 -5.17 18.75 7.57
C SER A 62 -6.11 18.78 8.78
N GLU A 63 -6.00 19.78 9.67
CA GLU A 63 -6.83 19.90 10.87
C GLU A 63 -8.14 20.66 10.65
N LEU A 64 -8.32 21.31 9.49
CA LEU A 64 -9.55 22.04 9.21
C LEU A 64 -10.69 21.07 8.89
N SER A 65 -11.88 21.34 9.45
CA SER A 65 -13.07 20.57 9.13
C SER A 65 -13.58 20.88 7.71
N TRP A 66 -14.36 19.96 7.14
CA TRP A 66 -15.03 20.19 5.86
C TRP A 66 -15.86 21.48 5.85
N LYS A 67 -16.55 21.80 6.95
CA LYS A 67 -17.36 23.01 7.08
C LYS A 67 -16.53 24.28 6.95
N GLU A 68 -15.35 24.31 7.57
CA GLU A 68 -14.43 25.45 7.52
C GLU A 68 -13.80 25.58 6.13
N VAL A 69 -13.30 24.48 5.58
CA VAL A 69 -12.72 24.42 4.24
C VAL A 69 -13.74 24.88 3.21
N LYS A 70 -14.95 24.34 3.23
CA LYS A 70 -16.03 24.73 2.31
C LYS A 70 -16.32 26.23 2.34
N ARG A 71 -16.21 26.90 3.50
CA ARG A 71 -16.36 28.35 3.62
C ARG A 71 -15.22 29.11 2.92
N ILE A 72 -14.01 28.57 2.95
CA ILE A 72 -12.85 29.12 2.25
C ILE A 72 -13.01 28.90 0.74
N LEU A 73 -13.30 27.66 0.33
CA LEU A 73 -13.41 27.29 -1.08
C LEU A 73 -14.48 28.10 -1.83
N ARG A 74 -15.65 28.35 -1.21
CA ARG A 74 -16.74 29.13 -1.80
C ARG A 74 -16.42 30.58 -2.14
N LYS A 75 -15.33 31.12 -1.60
CA LYS A 75 -14.87 32.48 -1.91
C LYS A 75 -13.98 32.53 -3.15
N ASP A 76 -13.47 31.38 -3.59
CA ASP A 76 -12.61 31.26 -4.76
C ASP A 76 -13.48 31.11 -6.02
N HIS A 77 -13.17 31.88 -7.06
CA HIS A 77 -13.93 31.88 -8.31
C HIS A 77 -13.95 30.51 -9.02
N ARG A 78 -13.01 29.61 -8.70
CA ARG A 78 -12.95 28.26 -9.27
C ARG A 78 -13.93 27.29 -8.62
N TRP A 79 -14.58 27.67 -7.51
CA TRP A 79 -15.59 26.83 -6.86
C TRP A 79 -16.72 26.41 -7.80
N ASP A 80 -17.13 27.32 -8.68
CA ASP A 80 -18.23 27.12 -9.63
C ASP A 80 -17.82 26.18 -10.79
N LEU A 81 -16.52 26.04 -11.09
CA LEU A 81 -16.03 25.05 -12.07
C LEU A 81 -16.30 23.61 -11.64
N ALA A 82 -16.54 23.40 -10.35
CA ALA A 82 -16.90 22.10 -9.78
C ALA A 82 -18.39 22.02 -9.42
N GLU A 83 -19.26 22.93 -9.90
CA GLU A 83 -20.69 22.97 -9.53
C GLU A 83 -21.43 21.67 -9.87
N SER A 84 -21.06 21.01 -10.98
CA SER A 84 -21.66 19.74 -11.42
C SER A 84 -21.41 18.56 -10.46
N LEU A 85 -20.45 18.67 -9.54
CA LEU A 85 -20.20 17.63 -8.54
C LEU A 85 -21.22 17.69 -7.40
N PRO A 86 -21.88 16.56 -7.05
CA PRO A 86 -22.71 16.46 -5.88
C PRO A 86 -21.97 16.83 -4.59
N ARG A 87 -22.72 17.30 -3.59
CA ARG A 87 -22.17 17.73 -2.29
C ARG A 87 -21.38 16.61 -1.60
N ASP A 88 -21.90 15.39 -1.63
CA ASP A 88 -21.28 14.22 -1.00
C ASP A 88 -19.97 13.84 -1.71
N GLN A 89 -19.93 14.01 -3.04
CA GLN A 89 -18.70 13.77 -3.80
C GLN A 89 -17.63 14.80 -3.47
N LYS A 90 -17.98 16.08 -3.32
CA LYS A 90 -17.04 17.12 -2.90
C LYS A 90 -16.46 16.83 -1.51
N GLU A 91 -17.30 16.40 -0.56
CA GLU A 91 -16.87 16.03 0.78
C GLU A 91 -15.96 14.79 0.78
N LYS A 92 -16.30 13.79 -0.03
CA LYS A 92 -15.45 12.61 -0.24
C LYS A 92 -14.07 13.00 -0.78
N LEU A 93 -14.01 13.84 -1.81
CA LEU A 93 -12.74 14.32 -2.39
C LEU A 93 -11.91 15.12 -1.38
N PHE A 94 -12.58 15.92 -0.53
CA PHE A 94 -11.92 16.60 0.57
C PHE A 94 -11.30 15.62 1.57
N ASN A 95 -12.04 14.60 2.00
CA ASN A 95 -11.52 13.59 2.93
C ASN A 95 -10.34 12.82 2.31
N GLU A 96 -10.45 12.40 1.04
CA GLU A 96 -9.36 11.78 0.29
C GLU A 96 -8.11 12.67 0.26
N HIS A 97 -8.28 13.98 0.02
CA HIS A 97 -7.19 14.95 0.04
C HIS A 97 -6.55 15.11 1.43
N VAL A 98 -7.35 15.19 2.48
CA VAL A 98 -6.85 15.28 3.87
C VAL A 98 -6.07 14.02 4.25
N GLU A 99 -6.58 12.83 3.90
CA GLU A 99 -5.86 11.57 4.10
C GLU A 99 -4.54 11.54 3.33
N ALA A 100 -4.52 12.00 2.07
CA ALA A 100 -3.29 12.10 1.29
C ALA A 100 -2.27 13.08 1.91
N LEU A 101 -2.73 14.22 2.42
CA LEU A 101 -1.89 15.17 3.15
C LEU A 101 -1.30 14.56 4.43
N LEU A 102 -2.13 13.88 5.22
CA LEU A 102 -1.69 13.21 6.45
C LEU A 102 -0.67 12.12 6.13
N LYS A 103 -0.92 11.32 5.09
CA LYS A 103 0.01 10.30 4.62
C LYS A 103 1.36 10.90 4.20
N LYS A 104 1.34 11.98 3.41
CA LYS A 104 2.57 12.68 2.97
C LYS A 104 3.34 13.28 4.15
N LYS A 105 2.64 13.92 5.09
CA LYS A 105 3.24 14.46 6.31
C LYS A 105 3.87 13.36 7.17
N ARG A 106 3.17 12.22 7.33
CA ARG A 106 3.66 11.04 8.06
C ARG A 106 4.90 10.46 7.41
N GLN A 107 4.89 10.31 6.09
CA GLN A 107 6.06 9.86 5.35
C GLN A 107 7.24 10.80 5.57
N SER A 108 7.06 12.11 5.41
CA SER A 108 8.13 13.08 5.60
C SER A 108 8.66 13.09 7.03
N PHE A 109 7.79 12.91 8.04
CA PHE A 109 8.20 12.77 9.44
C PHE A 109 9.01 11.49 9.67
N ARG A 110 8.66 10.36 9.04
CA ARG A 110 9.42 9.11 9.14
C ARG A 110 10.77 9.18 8.43
N GLU A 111 10.84 9.80 7.25
CA GLU A 111 12.09 10.05 6.52
C GLU A 111 13.08 10.85 7.39
N MET A 112 12.59 11.88 8.08
CA MET A 112 13.40 12.62 9.06
C MET A 112 13.93 11.73 10.19
N LEU A 113 13.10 10.82 10.72
CA LEU A 113 13.54 9.88 11.76
C LEU A 113 14.58 8.88 11.23
N ASP A 114 14.45 8.44 9.97
CA ASP A 114 15.43 7.57 9.32
C ASP A 114 16.78 8.28 9.07
N GLU A 115 16.75 9.58 8.77
CA GLU A 115 17.94 10.43 8.62
C GLU A 115 18.61 10.78 9.95
N THR A 116 17.92 10.61 11.08
CA THR A 116 18.47 10.88 12.42
C THR A 116 19.25 9.67 12.92
N SER A 117 20.57 9.71 12.81
CA SER A 117 21.48 8.59 13.12
C SER A 117 21.36 8.01 14.53
N GLU A 118 20.91 8.80 15.48
CA GLU A 118 20.72 8.46 16.90
C GLU A 118 19.46 7.61 17.14
N VAL A 119 18.58 7.49 16.13
CA VAL A 119 17.34 6.71 16.21
C VAL A 119 17.60 5.22 15.97
N ASN A 120 17.59 4.47 17.07
CA ASN A 120 17.70 3.02 17.11
C ASN A 120 16.37 2.35 17.57
N LEU A 121 16.37 1.02 17.67
CA LEU A 121 15.17 0.22 17.97
C LEU A 121 14.60 0.42 19.38
N VAL A 122 15.37 1.01 20.30
CA VAL A 122 15.01 1.24 21.71
C VAL A 122 15.04 2.73 22.10
N SER A 123 15.10 3.63 21.12
CA SER A 123 15.21 5.07 21.36
C SER A 123 14.04 5.65 22.14
N ASN A 124 14.33 6.64 23.01
CA ASN A 124 13.32 7.36 23.77
C ASN A 124 12.84 8.62 23.04
N TRP A 125 11.53 8.86 23.03
CA TRP A 125 10.94 10.04 22.40
C TRP A 125 11.52 11.37 22.90
N LYS A 126 11.78 11.52 24.21
CA LYS A 126 12.28 12.78 24.78
C LYS A 126 13.66 13.14 24.28
N GLU A 127 14.50 12.14 24.02
CA GLU A 127 15.86 12.33 23.52
C GLU A 127 15.83 12.69 22.04
N ILE A 128 15.12 11.88 21.24
CA ILE A 128 14.98 12.12 19.80
C ILE A 128 14.29 13.47 19.53
N LYS A 129 13.25 13.82 20.29
CA LYS A 129 12.57 15.11 20.18
C LYS A 129 13.54 16.30 20.30
N LYS A 130 14.58 16.22 21.15
CA LYS A 130 15.55 17.32 21.29
C LYS A 130 16.38 17.54 20.04
N LEU A 131 16.62 16.48 19.25
CA LEU A 131 17.39 16.49 18.02
C LEU A 131 16.55 16.99 16.84
N ILE A 132 15.28 16.58 16.75
CA ILE A 132 14.41 16.89 15.60
C ILE A 132 13.55 18.16 15.79
N ARG A 133 13.58 18.81 16.96
CA ARG A 133 12.67 19.92 17.29
C ARG A 133 12.74 21.10 16.31
N ASP A 134 13.91 21.32 15.72
CA ASP A 134 14.18 22.45 14.82
C ASP A 134 13.95 22.05 13.34
N ASP A 135 13.65 20.78 13.05
CA ASP A 135 13.36 20.30 11.70
C ASP A 135 11.96 20.77 11.24
N PRO A 136 11.83 21.39 10.05
CA PRO A 136 10.55 21.80 9.49
C PRO A 136 9.52 20.67 9.35
N ARG A 137 9.96 19.43 9.15
CA ARG A 137 9.09 18.25 9.01
C ARG A 137 8.46 17.88 10.35
N TYR A 138 9.17 18.04 11.47
CA TYR A 138 8.60 17.91 12.81
C TYR A 138 7.52 18.98 13.07
N THR A 139 7.87 20.25 12.88
CA THR A 139 6.96 21.38 13.16
C THR A 139 5.72 21.39 12.27
N LYS A 140 5.82 20.91 11.02
CA LYS A 140 4.69 20.81 10.06
C LYS A 140 3.86 19.54 10.18
N PHE A 141 4.34 18.52 10.91
CA PHE A 141 3.66 17.23 11.02
C PHE A 141 2.34 17.39 11.78
N SER A 142 2.41 17.60 13.10
CA SER A 142 1.23 17.73 13.95
C SER A 142 1.58 18.19 15.38
N SER A 143 0.62 18.08 16.31
CA SER A 143 0.84 18.33 17.73
C SER A 143 1.88 17.37 18.33
N SER A 144 2.51 17.79 19.44
CA SER A 144 3.57 17.00 20.09
C SER A 144 3.09 15.60 20.53
N GLU A 145 1.81 15.45 20.92
CA GLU A 145 1.25 14.15 21.32
C GLU A 145 1.09 13.20 20.13
N ARG A 146 0.64 13.71 18.98
CA ARG A 146 0.53 12.91 17.76
C ARG A 146 1.91 12.53 17.23
N CYS A 147 2.91 13.41 17.36
CA CYS A 147 4.30 13.10 17.03
C CYS A 147 4.83 11.92 17.87
N GLU A 148 4.58 11.93 19.19
CA GLU A 148 5.02 10.86 20.08
C GLU A 148 4.36 9.52 19.73
N ARG A 149 3.06 9.53 19.45
CA ARG A 149 2.34 8.33 19.01
C ARG A 149 2.93 7.78 17.71
N GLU A 150 3.11 8.65 16.71
CA GLU A 150 3.69 8.27 15.43
C GLU A 150 5.11 7.73 15.57
N PHE A 151 5.93 8.32 16.46
CA PHE A 151 7.27 7.80 16.76
C PHE A 151 7.24 6.39 17.36
N LYS A 152 6.31 6.12 18.29
CA LYS A 152 6.13 4.77 18.85
C LYS A 152 5.71 3.76 17.78
N ASP A 153 4.81 4.14 16.90
CA ASP A 153 4.37 3.27 15.81
C ASP A 153 5.48 3.07 14.77
N TYR A 154 6.27 4.10 14.47
CA TYR A 154 7.46 4.01 13.64
C TYR A 154 8.48 3.01 14.22
N LEU A 155 8.77 3.05 15.54
CA LEU A 155 9.71 2.10 16.15
C LEU A 155 9.19 0.66 16.12
N LYS A 156 7.88 0.45 16.31
CA LYS A 156 7.26 -0.88 16.15
C LYS A 156 7.40 -1.40 14.73
N ASP A 157 7.12 -0.56 13.73
CA ASP A 157 7.26 -0.91 12.32
C ASP A 157 8.74 -1.22 11.98
N LYS A 158 9.67 -0.37 12.44
CA LYS A 158 11.12 -0.56 12.24
C LYS A 158 11.61 -1.86 12.87
N LEU A 159 11.13 -2.19 14.07
CA LEU A 159 11.44 -3.46 14.75
C LEU A 159 10.87 -4.66 13.98
N LEU A 160 9.63 -4.58 13.51
CA LEU A 160 9.02 -5.65 12.72
C LEU A 160 9.80 -5.90 11.42
N THR A 161 10.15 -4.84 10.71
CA THR A 161 10.98 -4.93 9.50
C THR A 161 12.34 -5.54 9.80
N ALA A 162 13.04 -5.10 10.85
CA ALA A 162 14.32 -5.66 11.26
C ALA A 162 14.23 -7.16 11.57
N LYS A 163 13.19 -7.59 12.29
CA LYS A 163 12.93 -9.01 12.59
C LYS A 163 12.69 -9.84 11.32
N ASN A 164 11.90 -9.33 10.39
CA ASN A 164 11.62 -10.02 9.13
C ASN A 164 12.89 -10.15 8.26
N GLN A 165 13.66 -9.07 8.13
CA GLN A 165 14.93 -9.07 7.42
C GLN A 165 15.93 -10.03 8.06
N PHE A 166 16.01 -10.06 9.39
CA PHE A 166 16.86 -11.00 10.10
C PHE A 166 16.42 -12.45 9.89
N LYS A 167 15.12 -12.72 9.83
CA LYS A 167 14.60 -14.05 9.47
C LYS A 167 14.99 -14.46 8.05
N GLU A 168 14.94 -13.54 7.09
CA GLU A 168 15.42 -13.78 5.72
C GLU A 168 16.92 -14.10 5.71
N LEU A 169 17.75 -13.37 6.46
CA LEU A 169 19.18 -13.67 6.63
C LEU A 169 19.40 -15.11 7.14
N LEU A 170 18.66 -15.52 8.17
CA LEU A 170 18.76 -16.87 8.72
C LEU A 170 18.36 -17.94 7.68
N GLN A 171 17.37 -17.66 6.82
CA GLN A 171 16.96 -18.55 5.73
C GLN A 171 17.97 -18.62 4.59
N GLU A 172 18.66 -17.52 4.31
CA GLU A 172 19.73 -17.43 3.31
C GLU A 172 21.01 -18.14 3.77
N THR A 173 21.27 -18.16 5.09
CA THR A 173 22.49 -18.73 5.69
C THR A 173 22.46 -20.25 5.73
N LYS A 174 22.90 -20.90 4.65
CA LYS A 174 22.86 -22.37 4.49
C LYS A 174 23.77 -23.16 5.44
N LEU A 175 24.68 -22.50 6.14
CA LEU A 175 25.50 -23.10 7.19
C LEU A 175 24.67 -23.47 8.44
N ILE A 176 23.53 -22.80 8.63
CA ILE A 176 22.58 -23.11 9.70
C ILE A 176 21.60 -24.17 9.17
N THR A 177 21.55 -25.34 9.82
CA THR A 177 20.79 -26.50 9.33
C THR A 177 19.88 -27.09 10.41
N HIS A 178 19.06 -28.08 10.06
CA HIS A 178 18.23 -28.83 11.02
C HIS A 178 19.05 -29.48 12.15
N LYS A 179 20.36 -29.71 11.97
CA LYS A 179 21.23 -30.26 13.02
C LYS A 179 21.77 -29.20 13.98
N SER A 180 21.69 -27.92 13.62
CA SER A 180 22.29 -26.83 14.41
C SER A 180 21.69 -26.72 15.80
N LEU A 181 20.41 -27.08 16.00
CA LEU A 181 19.82 -27.13 17.34
C LEU A 181 20.45 -28.21 18.22
N THR A 182 20.67 -29.41 17.67
CA THR A 182 21.35 -30.51 18.37
C THR A 182 22.79 -30.14 18.70
N LEU A 183 23.52 -29.58 17.73
CA LEU A 183 24.89 -29.10 17.94
C LEU A 183 24.96 -28.04 19.05
N LEU A 184 23.97 -27.15 19.13
CA LEU A 184 23.90 -26.15 20.20
C LEU A 184 23.65 -26.79 21.59
N ARG A 185 22.84 -27.85 21.66
CA ARG A 185 22.59 -28.59 22.92
C ARG A 185 23.84 -29.34 23.40
N GLU A 186 24.63 -29.85 22.47
CA GLU A 186 25.86 -30.59 22.74
C GLU A 186 27.05 -29.66 23.01
N ASN A 187 27.08 -28.49 22.37
CA ASN A 187 28.15 -27.51 22.46
C ASN A 187 27.58 -26.07 22.51
N GLN A 188 27.66 -25.44 23.69
CA GLN A 188 27.19 -24.07 23.88
C GLN A 188 27.95 -23.05 23.01
N ASN A 189 29.19 -23.34 22.60
CA ASN A 189 29.96 -22.45 21.73
C ASN A 189 29.39 -22.35 20.31
N HIS A 190 28.51 -23.27 19.89
CA HIS A 190 27.89 -23.21 18.57
C HIS A 190 27.05 -21.95 18.36
N MET A 191 26.50 -21.35 19.43
CA MET A 191 25.82 -20.05 19.33
C MET A 191 26.80 -18.97 18.85
N GLN A 192 28.00 -18.93 19.42
CA GLN A 192 29.02 -17.96 19.04
C GLN A 192 29.47 -18.16 17.58
N GLU A 193 29.58 -19.41 17.14
CA GLU A 193 29.88 -19.73 15.73
C GLU A 193 28.78 -19.22 14.78
N ILE A 194 27.51 -19.39 15.14
CA ILE A 194 26.38 -18.85 14.38
C ILE A 194 26.46 -17.32 14.34
N GLU A 195 26.70 -16.66 15.47
CA GLU A 195 26.87 -15.21 15.49
C GLU A 195 28.07 -14.75 14.65
N ASP A 196 29.18 -15.47 14.67
CA ASP A 196 30.37 -15.17 13.87
C ASP A 196 30.13 -15.27 12.36
N ILE A 197 29.25 -16.19 11.93
CA ILE A 197 28.81 -16.28 10.53
C ILE A 197 28.00 -15.04 10.13
N LEU A 198 27.18 -14.50 11.05
CA LEU A 198 26.21 -13.45 10.76
C LEU A 198 26.72 -12.03 11.04
N LYS A 199 27.78 -11.87 11.83
CA LYS A 199 28.21 -10.58 12.43
C LYS A 199 28.50 -9.43 11.46
N ASN A 200 28.79 -9.73 10.19
CA ASN A 200 29.08 -8.72 9.17
C ASN A 200 27.84 -8.31 8.35
N ASP A 201 26.71 -9.02 8.47
CA ASP A 201 25.49 -8.66 7.77
C ASP A 201 24.79 -7.49 8.46
N LYS A 202 24.37 -6.49 7.68
CA LYS A 202 23.69 -5.30 8.19
C LYS A 202 22.43 -5.64 8.99
N ARG A 203 21.70 -6.69 8.59
CA ARG A 203 20.46 -7.15 9.25
C ARG A 203 20.73 -7.74 10.63
N PHE A 204 21.92 -8.31 10.85
CA PHE A 204 22.38 -8.74 12.17
C PHE A 204 22.76 -7.53 13.05
N LEU A 205 23.52 -6.57 12.49
CA LEU A 205 24.00 -5.39 13.21
C LEU A 205 22.87 -4.45 13.67
N ILE A 206 21.80 -4.31 12.88
CA ILE A 206 20.62 -3.51 13.26
C ILE A 206 20.02 -3.97 14.61
N LEU A 207 20.17 -5.24 14.96
CA LEU A 207 19.67 -5.83 16.20
C LEU A 207 20.65 -5.73 17.38
N ASP A 208 21.81 -5.09 17.24
CA ASP A 208 22.82 -4.94 18.32
C ASP A 208 22.26 -4.25 19.57
N HIS A 209 21.25 -3.41 19.41
CA HIS A 209 20.58 -2.73 20.52
C HIS A 209 19.63 -3.64 21.31
N ILE A 210 19.31 -4.83 20.79
CA ILE A 210 18.40 -5.81 21.39
C ILE A 210 18.98 -7.24 21.29
N PRO A 211 20.17 -7.50 21.88
CA PRO A 211 20.88 -8.76 21.70
C PRO A 211 20.10 -9.96 22.23
N GLN A 212 19.35 -9.79 23.32
CA GLN A 212 18.48 -10.84 23.88
C GLN A 212 17.41 -11.27 22.87
N GLU A 213 16.75 -10.32 22.22
CA GLU A 213 15.74 -10.60 21.20
C GLU A 213 16.36 -11.28 19.98
N ARG A 214 17.57 -10.85 19.57
CA ARG A 214 18.32 -11.48 18.47
C ARG A 214 18.60 -12.95 18.77
N THR A 215 19.10 -13.26 19.97
CA THR A 215 19.34 -14.65 20.39
C THR A 215 18.04 -15.46 20.37
N GLN A 216 16.93 -14.90 20.85
CA GLN A 216 15.62 -15.57 20.79
C GLN A 216 15.17 -15.84 19.35
N LEU A 217 15.40 -14.92 18.41
CA LEU A 217 15.08 -15.13 16.99
C LEU A 217 15.90 -16.28 16.38
N ILE A 218 17.19 -16.37 16.71
CA ILE A 218 18.05 -17.49 16.30
C ILE A 218 17.50 -18.80 16.87
N LEU A 219 17.26 -18.87 18.17
CA LEU A 219 16.74 -20.07 18.83
C LEU A 219 15.41 -20.54 18.21
N ASN A 220 14.45 -19.62 18.03
CA ASN A 220 13.16 -19.91 17.40
C ASN A 220 13.33 -20.48 15.98
N TYR A 221 14.29 -19.95 15.22
CA TYR A 221 14.60 -20.45 13.88
C TYR A 221 15.23 -21.85 13.91
N LEU A 222 16.15 -22.11 14.86
CA LEU A 222 16.74 -23.45 15.04
C LEU A 222 15.68 -24.49 15.41
N GLU A 223 14.74 -24.15 16.29
CA GLU A 223 13.59 -25.01 16.62
C GLU A 223 12.68 -25.27 15.41
N GLU A 224 12.46 -24.25 14.58
CA GLU A 224 11.69 -24.40 13.34
C GLU A 224 12.39 -25.34 12.35
N LEU A 225 13.71 -25.25 12.20
CA LEU A 225 14.51 -26.13 11.34
C LEU A 225 14.54 -27.57 11.86
N ASP A 226 14.74 -27.77 13.16
CA ASP A 226 14.73 -29.10 13.79
C ASP A 226 13.39 -29.80 13.58
N ARG A 227 12.28 -29.07 13.77
CA ARG A 227 10.92 -29.59 13.52
C ARG A 227 10.67 -29.92 12.05
N ARG A 228 11.20 -29.13 11.12
CA ARG A 228 11.07 -29.37 9.67
C ARG A 228 11.92 -30.57 9.22
N GLY A 229 13.05 -30.82 9.90
CA GLY A 229 13.98 -31.87 9.54
C GLY A 229 14.78 -31.56 8.26
N PRO A 230 15.45 -32.56 7.67
CA PRO A 230 16.22 -32.37 6.44
C PRO A 230 15.30 -31.92 5.28
N PRO A 231 15.78 -31.06 4.37
CA PRO A 231 15.01 -30.68 3.20
C PRO A 231 14.65 -31.94 2.38
N PRO A 232 13.43 -32.02 1.82
CA PRO A 232 13.03 -33.18 1.02
C PRO A 232 14.00 -33.35 -0.16
N PRO A 233 14.29 -34.59 -0.57
CA PRO A 233 15.15 -34.83 -1.72
C PRO A 233 14.55 -34.17 -2.97
N PRO A 234 15.36 -33.69 -3.91
CA PRO A 234 14.88 -33.03 -5.14
C PRO A 234 13.97 -33.91 -6.00
N THR A 235 13.91 -35.22 -5.71
CA THR A 235 13.06 -36.22 -6.37
C THR A 235 11.72 -36.47 -5.65
N ALA A 236 11.44 -35.80 -4.53
CA ALA A 236 10.16 -35.96 -3.83
C ALA A 236 9.04 -35.24 -4.61
N THR A 237 8.19 -35.99 -5.29
CA THR A 237 6.91 -35.50 -5.80
C THR A 237 5.97 -35.20 -4.64
N GLU A 238 5.35 -34.02 -4.64
CA GLU A 238 4.41 -33.64 -3.58
C GLU A 238 3.28 -34.67 -3.46
N PRO A 239 2.99 -35.18 -2.24
CA PRO A 239 1.83 -36.03 -2.06
C PRO A 239 0.58 -35.18 -2.26
N ASN A 240 -0.15 -35.49 -3.33
CA ASN A 240 -1.44 -34.91 -3.69
C ASN A 240 -2.35 -34.92 -2.45
N ARG A 241 -2.55 -33.76 -1.82
CA ARG A 241 -3.40 -33.62 -0.63
C ARG A 241 -4.83 -33.97 -1.05
N ARG A 242 -5.25 -35.21 -0.80
CA ARG A 242 -6.67 -35.57 -0.78
C ARG A 242 -7.33 -34.73 0.30
N ALA A 243 -8.07 -33.71 -0.11
CA ALA A 243 -9.02 -33.01 0.74
C ALA A 243 -9.99 -34.06 1.31
N LYS A 244 -10.09 -34.09 2.64
CA LYS A 244 -11.25 -34.62 3.36
C LYS A 244 -12.06 -33.44 3.85
#